data_AF-A0AAE4JU97-F1
#
_entry.id   AF-A0AAE4JU97-F1
#
_cell.length_a   1.000
_cell.length_b   1.000
_cell.length_c   1.000
_cell.angle_alpha   90.00
_cell.angle_beta   90.00
_cell.angle_gamma   90.00
#
_symmetry.space_group_name_H-M   'P 1'
#
loop_
_entity.id
_entity.type
_entity.pdbx_description
1 polymer ?
#
loop_
_entity_poly.entity_id
_entity_poly.type
_entity_poly.pdbx_seq_one_letter_code
_entity_poly.pdbx_strand_id
1 'polypeptide(L)'
;MTPIEIIEKIKTCQQALTRGNTELKTLGIKKAKSEHDYKVALRKEMLKLRNIDKYPSNMINDLSKGNDKVAELRLKRDIAESSYYTAISAMDNLRLEIETLRSLLTWLRTELKNT
;
A
#
# COMPACT_ATOMS: atom_id res chain seq x y z
N MET A 1 3.22 -31.71 9.51
CA MET A 1 3.55 -30.66 10.50
C MET A 1 2.99 -31.05 11.84
N THR A 2 3.76 -30.90 12.91
CA THR A 2 3.27 -31.14 14.28
C THR A 2 2.41 -29.96 14.75
N PRO A 3 1.52 -30.15 15.75
CA PRO A 3 0.77 -29.04 16.34
C PRO A 3 1.67 -27.90 16.85
N ILE A 4 2.85 -28.24 17.38
CA ILE A 4 3.84 -27.28 17.87
C ILE A 4 4.36 -26.42 16.71
N GLU A 5 4.76 -27.03 15.59
CA GLU A 5 5.22 -26.31 14.39
C GLU A 5 4.14 -25.36 13.84
N ILE A 6 2.87 -25.78 13.86
CA ILE A 6 1.76 -24.92 13.41
C ILE A 6 1.62 -23.69 14.31
N ILE A 7 1.68 -23.88 15.63
CA ILE A 7 1.62 -22.79 16.61
C ILE A 7 2.80 -21.82 16.43
N GLU A 8 4.00 -22.33 16.17
CA GLU A 8 5.18 -21.49 15.89
C GLU A 8 5.03 -20.67 14.61
N LYS A 9 4.48 -21.27 13.53
CA LYS A 9 4.17 -20.52 12.30
C LYS A 9 3.13 -19.44 12.54
N ILE A 10 2.06 -19.73 13.30
CA ILE A 10 1.06 -18.71 13.67
C ILE A 10 1.72 -17.55 14.41
N LYS A 11 2.57 -17.81 15.40
CA LYS A 11 3.32 -16.76 16.13
C LYS A 11 4.20 -15.94 15.19
N THR A 12 4.87 -16.59 14.24
CA THR A 12 5.70 -15.93 13.24
C THR A 12 4.87 -14.99 12.36
N CYS A 13 3.72 -15.45 11.86
CA CYS A 13 2.78 -14.63 11.08
C CYS A 13 2.25 -13.45 11.90
N GLN A 14 1.94 -13.65 13.18
CA GLN A 14 1.50 -12.57 14.08
C GLN A 14 2.58 -11.51 14.27
N GLN A 15 3.84 -11.90 14.47
CA GLN A 15 4.96 -10.96 14.55
C GLN A 15 5.15 -10.19 13.24
N ALA A 16 5.02 -10.87 12.10
CA ALA A 16 5.06 -10.22 10.79
C ALA A 16 3.92 -9.21 10.60
N LEU A 17 2.70 -9.51 11.07
CA LEU A 17 1.58 -8.57 11.07
C LEU A 17 1.84 -7.32 11.92
N THR A 18 2.41 -7.49 13.13
CA THR A 18 2.76 -6.35 13.99
C THR A 18 3.79 -5.43 13.33
N ARG A 19 4.80 -6.01 12.68
CA ARG A 19 5.78 -5.24 11.89
C ARG A 19 5.11 -4.56 10.69
N GLY A 20 4.28 -5.30 9.96
CA GLY A 20 3.50 -4.81 8.83
C GLY A 20 2.62 -3.61 9.17
N ASN A 21 1.99 -3.56 10.35
CA ASN A 21 1.22 -2.39 10.80
C ASN A 21 2.08 -1.11 10.88
N THR A 22 3.33 -1.24 11.35
CA THR A 22 4.25 -0.10 11.49
C THR A 22 4.73 0.39 10.13
N GLU A 23 5.06 -0.55 9.24
CA GLU A 23 5.38 -0.29 7.84
C GLU A 23 4.22 0.41 7.13
N LEU A 24 3.00 -0.13 7.29
CA LEU A 24 1.80 0.38 6.63
C LEU A 24 1.48 1.82 7.05
N LYS A 25 1.67 2.16 8.33
CA LYS A 25 1.56 3.55 8.79
C LYS A 25 2.53 4.46 8.06
N THR A 26 3.79 4.03 7.91
CA THR A 26 4.83 4.79 7.23
C THR A 26 4.51 4.97 5.74
N LEU A 27 4.07 3.90 5.07
CA LEU A 27 3.63 3.92 3.69
C LEU A 27 2.40 4.82 3.49
N GLY A 28 1.45 4.80 4.43
CA GLY A 28 0.25 5.65 4.41
C GLY A 28 0.60 7.13 4.49
N ILE A 29 1.52 7.51 5.38
CA ILE A 29 2.04 8.88 5.49
C ILE A 29 2.74 9.28 4.18
N LYS A 30 3.59 8.40 3.64
CA LYS A 30 4.31 8.65 2.38
C LYS A 30 3.34 8.85 1.21
N LYS A 31 2.33 7.99 1.09
CA LYS A 31 1.25 8.10 0.09
C LYS A 31 0.56 9.46 0.21
N ALA A 32 0.08 9.82 1.40
CA ALA A 32 -0.62 11.08 1.62
C ALA A 32 0.25 12.31 1.29
N LYS A 33 1.52 12.29 1.71
CA LYS A 33 2.47 13.38 1.42
C LYS A 33 2.73 13.51 -0.08
N SER A 34 2.98 12.40 -0.77
CA SER A 34 3.24 12.42 -2.21
C SER A 34 2.04 12.93 -3.04
N GLU A 35 0.82 12.58 -2.64
CA GLU A 35 -0.41 13.10 -3.27
C GLU A 35 -0.58 14.60 -3.02
N HIS A 36 -0.32 15.06 -1.79
CA HIS A 36 -0.31 16.48 -1.47
C HIS A 36 0.70 17.25 -2.34
N ASP A 37 1.96 16.80 -2.36
CA ASP A 37 3.05 17.48 -3.05
C ASP A 37 2.80 17.54 -4.56
N TYR A 38 2.30 16.46 -5.15
CA TYR A 38 1.86 16.41 -6.54
C TYR A 38 0.73 17.41 -6.82
N LYS A 39 -0.33 17.43 -6.01
CA LYS A 39 -1.48 18.35 -6.19
C LYS A 39 -1.08 19.82 -6.09
N VAL A 40 -0.20 20.15 -5.16
CA VAL A 40 0.33 21.51 -5.00
C VAL A 40 1.15 21.91 -6.23
N ALA A 41 2.05 21.05 -6.70
CA ALA A 41 2.87 21.33 -7.87
C ALA A 41 2.04 21.47 -9.15
N LEU A 42 1.10 20.55 -9.38
CA LEU A 42 0.17 20.60 -10.52
C LEU A 42 -0.61 21.92 -10.52
N ARG A 43 -1.18 22.32 -9.38
CA ARG A 43 -1.92 23.57 -9.27
C ARG A 43 -1.05 24.79 -9.58
N LYS A 44 0.18 24.84 -9.06
CA LYS A 44 1.11 25.94 -9.33
C LYS A 44 1.43 26.04 -10.82
N GLU A 45 1.68 24.91 -11.47
CA GLU A 45 1.97 24.87 -12.91
C GLU A 45 0.76 25.28 -13.75
N MET A 46 -0.44 24.79 -13.42
CA MET A 46 -1.67 25.22 -14.09
C MET A 46 -1.92 26.73 -13.98
N LEU A 47 -1.66 27.32 -12.80
CA LEU A 47 -1.80 28.76 -12.60
C LEU A 47 -0.77 29.56 -13.40
N LYS A 48 0.48 29.07 -13.48
CA LYS A 48 1.53 29.67 -14.31
C LYS A 48 1.13 29.66 -15.79
N LEU A 49 0.77 28.49 -16.32
CA LEU A 49 0.36 28.32 -17.72
C LEU A 49 -0.85 29.18 -18.09
N ARG A 50 -1.81 29.34 -17.15
CA ARG A 50 -2.99 30.19 -17.34
C ARG A 50 -2.69 31.68 -17.28
N ASN A 51 -1.97 32.10 -16.24
CA ASN A 51 -1.89 33.52 -15.88
C ASN A 51 -0.69 34.23 -16.51
N ILE A 52 0.42 33.51 -16.70
CA ILE A 52 1.67 34.05 -17.24
C ILE A 52 1.78 33.70 -18.71
N ASP A 53 1.75 32.40 -19.04
CA ASP A 53 1.98 31.93 -20.41
C ASP A 53 0.73 32.03 -21.30
N LYS A 54 -0.44 32.31 -20.71
CA LYS A 54 -1.74 32.55 -21.37
C LYS A 54 -2.18 31.41 -22.31
N TYR A 55 -1.84 30.16 -22.00
CA TYR A 55 -2.29 29.02 -22.79
C TYR A 55 -3.82 28.83 -22.74
N PRO A 56 -4.43 28.31 -23.82
CA PRO A 56 -5.84 27.93 -23.83
C PRO A 56 -6.18 26.87 -22.77
N SER A 57 -7.34 27.01 -22.11
CA SER A 57 -7.76 26.15 -21.00
C SER A 57 -7.80 24.66 -21.32
N ASN A 58 -8.09 24.29 -22.58
CA ASN A 58 -8.12 22.89 -23.02
C ASN A 58 -6.74 22.22 -23.05
N MET A 59 -5.65 22.99 -23.17
CA MET A 59 -4.28 22.44 -23.21
C MET A 59 -3.57 22.45 -21.85
N ILE A 60 -4.00 23.29 -20.91
CA ILE A 60 -3.32 23.50 -19.63
C ILE A 60 -3.18 22.20 -18.83
N ASN A 61 -4.19 21.33 -18.83
CA ASN A 61 -4.15 20.07 -18.09
C ASN A 61 -3.04 19.14 -18.61
N ASP A 62 -2.92 19.02 -19.93
CA ASP A 62 -1.93 18.13 -20.54
C ASP A 62 -0.52 18.70 -20.42
N LEU A 63 -0.36 20.01 -20.66
CA LEU A 63 0.92 20.70 -20.49
C LEU A 63 1.42 20.65 -19.05
N SER A 64 0.53 20.90 -18.07
CA SER A 64 0.92 20.87 -16.65
C SER A 64 1.32 19.47 -16.19
N LYS A 65 0.71 18.41 -16.73
CA LYS A 65 1.12 17.02 -16.47
C LYS A 65 2.40 16.62 -17.19
N GLY A 66 2.68 17.24 -18.34
CA GLY A 66 3.92 17.04 -19.10
C GLY A 66 5.13 17.79 -18.53
N ASN A 67 4.93 18.75 -17.62
CA ASN A 67 6.01 19.42 -16.92
C ASN A 67 6.85 18.41 -16.13
N ASP A 68 8.17 18.39 -16.34
CA ASP A 68 9.10 17.41 -15.75
C ASP A 68 8.93 17.24 -14.24
N LYS A 69 8.78 18.36 -13.51
CA LYS A 69 8.65 18.33 -12.05
C LYS A 69 7.31 17.77 -11.60
N VAL A 70 6.23 18.10 -12.31
CA VAL A 70 4.89 17.57 -12.01
C VAL A 70 4.83 16.08 -12.35
N ALA A 71 5.42 15.68 -13.48
CA ALA A 71 5.52 14.29 -13.92
C ALA A 71 6.32 13.44 -12.91
N GLU A 72 7.45 13.95 -12.42
CA GLU A 72 8.26 13.25 -11.41
C GLU A 72 7.49 13.07 -10.08
N LEU A 73 6.78 14.11 -9.62
CA LEU A 73 5.96 14.02 -8.41
C LEU A 73 4.79 13.06 -8.59
N ARG A 74 4.18 13.02 -9.79
CA ARG A 74 3.13 12.06 -10.13
C ARG A 74 3.65 10.63 -10.08
N LEU A 75 4.82 10.36 -10.66
CA LEU A 75 5.45 9.04 -10.59
C LEU A 75 5.70 8.62 -9.14
N LYS A 76 6.27 9.51 -8.32
CA LYS A 76 6.52 9.24 -6.90
C LYS A 76 5.24 8.92 -6.14
N ARG A 77 4.16 9.63 -6.44
CA ARG A 77 2.84 9.36 -5.88
C ARG A 77 2.32 7.99 -6.29
N ASP A 78 2.35 7.67 -7.58
CA ASP A 78 1.80 6.41 -8.10
C ASP A 78 2.56 5.20 -7.52
N ILE A 79 3.88 5.32 -7.37
CA ILE A 79 4.71 4.31 -6.67
C ILE A 79 4.31 4.20 -5.20
N ALA A 80 4.13 5.32 -4.49
CA ALA A 80 3.75 5.29 -3.07
C ALA A 80 2.35 4.70 -2.86
N GLU A 81 1.41 4.98 -3.76
CA GLU A 81 0.07 4.41 -3.74
C GLU A 81 0.09 2.90 -3.99
N SER A 82 0.79 2.46 -5.05
CA SER A 82 0.95 1.04 -5.34
C SER A 82 1.60 0.30 -4.17
N SER A 83 2.67 0.86 -3.59
CA SER A 83 3.36 0.26 -2.44
C SER A 83 2.44 0.12 -1.23
N TYR A 84 1.62 1.13 -0.95
CA TYR A 84 0.68 1.10 0.17
C TYR A 84 -0.36 -0.01 0.00
N TYR A 85 -0.98 -0.13 -1.18
CA TYR A 85 -1.98 -1.18 -1.41
C TYR A 85 -1.37 -2.58 -1.46
N THR A 86 -0.17 -2.74 -2.03
CA THR A 86 0.55 -4.03 -1.98
C THR A 86 0.81 -4.45 -0.53
N ALA A 87 1.19 -3.52 0.35
CA ALA A 87 1.39 -3.82 1.76
C ALA A 87 0.09 -4.25 2.47
N ILE A 88 -1.05 -3.63 2.15
CA ILE A 88 -2.36 -4.07 2.65
C ILE A 88 -2.65 -5.51 2.22
N SER A 89 -2.51 -5.81 0.92
CA SER A 89 -2.74 -7.17 0.42
C SER A 89 -1.79 -8.19 1.05
N ALA A 90 -0.53 -7.84 1.29
CA ALA A 90 0.41 -8.71 1.99
C ALA A 90 -0.04 -9.00 3.44
N MET A 91 -0.60 -8.01 4.14
CA MET A 91 -1.15 -8.22 5.48
C MET A 91 -2.40 -9.09 5.46
N ASP A 92 -3.27 -8.93 4.47
CA ASP A 92 -4.45 -9.79 4.31
C ASP A 92 -4.06 -11.24 4.03
N ASN A 93 -3.03 -11.46 3.22
CA ASN A 93 -2.48 -12.80 2.98
C ASN A 93 -1.95 -13.43 4.27
N LEU A 94 -1.25 -12.68 5.12
CA LEU A 94 -0.79 -13.17 6.42
C LEU A 94 -1.95 -13.52 7.36
N ARG A 95 -3.05 -12.77 7.34
CA ARG A 95 -4.26 -13.10 8.11
C ARG A 95 -4.89 -14.39 7.59
N LEU A 96 -5.00 -14.54 6.27
CA LEU A 96 -5.53 -15.75 5.65
C LEU A 96 -4.69 -16.98 6.01
N GLU A 97 -3.36 -16.86 5.99
CA GLU A 97 -2.44 -17.93 6.40
C GLU A 97 -2.65 -18.33 7.87
N ILE A 98 -2.91 -17.37 8.77
CA ILE A 98 -3.25 -17.70 10.16
C ILE A 98 -4.55 -18.52 10.22
N GLU A 99 -5.58 -18.14 9.46
CA GLU A 99 -6.86 -18.87 9.43
C GLU A 99 -6.72 -20.28 8.83
N THR A 100 -5.88 -20.47 7.80
CA THR A 100 -5.61 -21.80 7.25
C THR A 100 -4.89 -22.68 8.28
N LEU A 101 -3.88 -22.14 8.98
CA LEU A 101 -3.17 -22.85 10.04
C LEU A 101 -4.07 -23.22 11.23
N ARG A 102 -4.98 -22.32 11.63
CA ARG A 102 -6.00 -22.61 12.66
C ARG A 102 -6.97 -23.72 12.24
N SER A 103 -7.37 -23.73 10.97
CA SER A 103 -8.23 -24.78 10.42
C SER A 103 -7.52 -26.14 10.45
N LEU A 104 -6.23 -26.18 10.10
CA LEU A 104 -5.41 -27.39 10.18
C LEU A 104 -5.28 -27.93 11.62
N LEU A 105 -5.06 -27.05 12.61
CA LEU A 105 -5.04 -27.44 14.02
C LEU A 105 -6.38 -28.05 14.47
N THR A 106 -7.49 -27.48 14.01
CA THR A 106 -8.83 -27.97 14.33
C THR A 106 -9.06 -29.36 13.76
N TRP A 107 -8.63 -29.59 12.51
CA TRP A 107 -8.69 -30.90 11.87
C TRP A 107 -7.82 -31.95 12.58
N LEU A 108 -6.57 -31.61 12.94
CA LEU A 108 -5.70 -32.51 13.70
C LEU A 108 -6.31 -32.89 15.05
N ARG A 109 -6.96 -31.93 15.73
CA ARG A 109 -7.68 -32.18 16.99
C ARG A 109 -8.85 -33.16 16.81
N THR A 110 -9.57 -33.11 15.68
CA THR A 110 -10.67 -34.05 15.42
C THR A 110 -10.16 -35.45 15.11
N GLU A 111 -9.08 -35.58 14.34
CA GLU A 111 -8.47 -36.88 14.04
C GLU A 111 -7.97 -37.58 15.32
N LEU A 112 -7.32 -36.84 16.22
CA LEU A 112 -6.87 -37.34 17.53
C LEU A 112 -8.01 -37.79 18.46
N LYS A 113 -9.23 -37.29 18.27
CA LYS A 113 -10.41 -37.72 19.07
C LYS A 113 -11.08 -38.96 18.49
N ASN A 114 -10.88 -39.22 17.20
CA ASN A 114 -11.46 -40.35 16.49
C ASN A 114 -10.54 -41.59 16.51
N THR A 115 -9.34 -41.45 17.10
CA THR A 115 -8.38 -42.53 17.39
C THR A 115 -8.47 -42.94 18.84
#